data_AF-A0A5W5IE96-F1
#
_entry.id   AF-A0A5W5IE96-F1
#
_cell.length_a   1.000
_cell.length_b   1.000
_cell.length_c   1.000
_cell.angle_alpha   90.00
_cell.angle_beta   90.00
_cell.angle_gamma   90.00
#
_symmetry.space_group_name_H-M   'P 1'
#
loop_
_entity.id
_entity.type
_entity.pdbx_description
1 polymer ?
#
loop_
_entity_poly.entity_id
_entity_poly.type
_entity_poly.pdbx_seq_one_letter_code
_entity_poly.pdbx_strand_id
1 'polypeptide(L)'
;MILPPMGTPGKCPENARAWTPEEEESLISLYQDHTFREIATQLGRTKAAVQFRAIRLRREGRLGHKRNQFTPEQDSFIRTYRHSMTLSEVAAHLGRKSRTGIANRAKKLGVTYCKYGDLNPLTKYSDSDVGLIRALRDDGMAFSKIAEKFEMPESTARSIYHKRFTAADAIAREYLPR
;
A
#
# COMPACT_ATOMS: atom_id res chain seq x y z
N MET A 1 10.29 -55.80 -21.33
CA MET A 1 10.16 -55.48 -19.89
C MET A 1 8.74 -55.01 -19.63
N ILE A 2 7.98 -55.71 -18.78
CA ILE A 2 6.59 -55.38 -18.46
C ILE A 2 6.63 -54.58 -17.15
N LEU A 3 6.18 -53.32 -17.18
CA LEU A 3 6.11 -52.49 -15.98
C LEU A 3 4.94 -52.97 -15.09
N PRO A 4 5.13 -53.06 -13.76
CA PRO A 4 4.04 -53.37 -12.85
C PRO A 4 2.97 -52.25 -12.88
N PRO A 5 1.70 -52.58 -12.61
CA PRO A 5 0.62 -51.59 -12.60
C PRO A 5 0.87 -50.55 -11.51
N MET A 6 0.96 -49.29 -11.92
CA MET A 6 1.14 -48.15 -11.02
C MET A 6 -0.17 -47.85 -10.27
N GLY A 7 -0.22 -48.27 -9.00
CA GLY A 7 -1.16 -47.77 -8.00
C GLY A 7 -2.50 -48.50 -7.90
N THR A 8 -2.97 -48.69 -6.66
CA THR A 8 -4.36 -49.06 -6.34
C THR A 8 -5.32 -48.00 -6.90
N PRO A 9 -6.49 -48.37 -7.46
CA PRO A 9 -7.48 -47.41 -7.93
C PRO A 9 -7.80 -46.40 -6.82
N GLY A 10 -7.44 -45.15 -7.07
CA GLY A 10 -7.42 -44.10 -6.06
C GLY A 10 -8.81 -43.80 -5.55
N LYS A 11 -9.08 -44.11 -4.27
CA LYS A 11 -10.04 -43.31 -3.51
C LYS A 11 -9.49 -41.89 -3.48
N CYS A 12 -10.22 -40.94 -4.06
CA CYS A 12 -9.91 -39.52 -3.89
C CYS A 12 -9.76 -39.23 -2.39
N PRO A 13 -8.72 -38.49 -1.96
CA PRO A 13 -8.57 -38.11 -0.56
C PRO A 13 -9.85 -37.44 -0.05
N GLU A 14 -10.37 -37.81 1.13
CA GLU A 14 -11.64 -37.29 1.70
C GLU A 14 -11.72 -35.76 1.73
N ASN A 15 -10.57 -35.10 1.73
CA ASN A 15 -10.35 -33.67 1.66
C ASN A 15 -10.64 -33.02 0.28
N ALA A 16 -10.99 -33.79 -0.75
CA ALA A 16 -11.34 -33.31 -2.09
C ALA A 16 -12.86 -33.39 -2.38
N ARG A 17 -13.69 -32.94 -1.44
CA ARG A 17 -15.15 -32.83 -1.65
C ARG A 17 -15.47 -31.83 -2.76
N ALA A 18 -16.09 -32.29 -3.84
CA ALA A 18 -16.56 -31.44 -4.94
C ALA A 18 -17.59 -30.41 -4.46
N TRP A 19 -17.62 -29.23 -5.11
CA TRP A 19 -18.60 -28.18 -4.85
C TRP A 19 -19.92 -28.50 -5.53
N THR A 20 -21.01 -28.48 -4.79
CA THR A 20 -22.36 -28.60 -5.34
C THR A 20 -22.90 -27.22 -5.75
N PRO A 21 -23.84 -27.14 -6.69
CA PRO A 21 -24.41 -25.86 -7.11
C PRO A 21 -25.12 -25.12 -5.97
N GLU A 22 -25.72 -25.83 -5.02
CA GLU A 22 -26.40 -25.23 -3.85
C GLU A 22 -25.41 -24.54 -2.91
N GLU A 23 -24.22 -25.13 -2.74
CA GLU A 23 -23.14 -24.55 -1.93
C GLU A 23 -22.55 -23.32 -2.60
N GLU A 24 -22.52 -23.27 -3.94
CA GLU A 24 -22.13 -22.08 -4.68
C GLU A 24 -23.14 -20.95 -4.56
N GLU A 25 -24.43 -21.25 -4.71
CA GLU A 25 -25.52 -20.28 -4.53
C GLU A 25 -25.47 -19.67 -3.13
N SER A 26 -25.28 -20.51 -2.12
CA SER A 26 -25.09 -20.11 -0.72
C SER A 26 -23.84 -19.26 -0.54
N LEU A 27 -22.72 -19.61 -1.20
CA LEU A 27 -21.51 -18.81 -1.19
C LEU A 27 -21.74 -17.43 -1.81
N ILE A 28 -22.41 -17.36 -2.97
CA ILE A 28 -22.66 -16.12 -3.71
C ILE A 28 -23.55 -15.17 -2.89
N SER A 29 -24.62 -15.68 -2.29
CA SER A 29 -25.56 -14.88 -1.48
C SER A 29 -24.89 -14.33 -0.21
N LEU A 30 -24.10 -15.14 0.49
CA LEU A 30 -23.45 -14.74 1.74
C LEU A 30 -22.17 -13.92 1.54
N TYR A 31 -21.60 -13.92 0.33
CA TYR A 31 -20.26 -13.40 0.07
C TYR A 31 -20.06 -11.93 0.44
N GLN A 32 -21.08 -11.07 0.26
CA GLN A 32 -20.90 -9.64 0.54
C GLN A 32 -20.88 -9.36 2.04
N ASP A 33 -21.76 -9.97 2.80
CA ASP A 33 -22.02 -9.60 4.19
C ASP A 33 -21.22 -10.43 5.20
N HIS A 34 -20.86 -11.66 4.88
CA HIS A 34 -20.20 -12.58 5.82
C HIS A 34 -18.68 -12.68 5.59
N THR A 35 -17.94 -13.04 6.64
CA THR A 35 -16.52 -13.38 6.52
C THR A 35 -16.35 -14.78 5.94
N PHE A 36 -15.20 -15.06 5.30
CA PHE A 36 -14.91 -16.41 4.81
C PHE A 36 -14.93 -17.48 5.91
N ARG A 37 -14.73 -17.09 7.18
CA ARG A 37 -14.81 -18.01 8.31
C ARG A 37 -16.26 -18.38 8.63
N GLU A 38 -17.16 -17.40 8.66
CA GLU A 38 -18.60 -17.64 8.87
C GLU A 38 -19.21 -18.49 7.75
N ILE A 39 -18.87 -18.17 6.49
CA ILE A 39 -19.33 -18.95 5.34
C ILE A 39 -18.80 -20.38 5.41
N ALA A 40 -17.54 -20.55 5.81
CA ALA A 40 -16.94 -21.86 6.00
C ALA A 40 -17.65 -22.68 7.09
N THR A 41 -18.00 -22.05 8.22
CA THR A 41 -18.77 -22.73 9.27
C THR A 41 -20.17 -23.12 8.81
N GLN A 42 -20.83 -22.30 8.00
CA GLN A 42 -22.18 -22.60 7.49
C GLN A 42 -22.19 -23.71 6.43
N LEU A 43 -21.16 -23.78 5.59
CA LEU A 43 -21.02 -24.80 4.53
C LEU A 43 -20.32 -26.08 5.01
N GLY A 44 -19.88 -26.15 6.27
CA GLY A 44 -19.10 -27.29 6.79
C GLY A 44 -17.78 -27.50 6.04
N ARG A 45 -17.16 -26.41 5.57
CA ARG A 45 -15.89 -26.44 4.81
C ARG A 45 -14.79 -25.69 5.52
N THR A 46 -13.56 -25.82 5.02
CA THR A 46 -12.44 -25.01 5.51
C THR A 46 -12.49 -23.60 4.90
N LYS A 47 -12.02 -22.60 5.66
CA LYS A 47 -11.86 -21.21 5.18
C LYS A 47 -11.09 -21.15 3.85
N ALA A 48 -10.04 -21.96 3.71
CA ALA A 48 -9.22 -22.00 2.51
C ALA A 48 -10.02 -22.49 1.29
N ALA A 49 -10.81 -23.57 1.44
CA ALA A 49 -11.65 -24.09 0.35
C ALA A 49 -12.66 -23.05 -0.14
N VAL A 50 -13.32 -22.36 0.79
CA VAL A 50 -14.26 -21.26 0.49
C VAL A 50 -13.56 -20.11 -0.23
N GLN A 51 -12.38 -19.71 0.25
CA GLN A 51 -11.60 -18.63 -0.36
C GLN A 51 -11.17 -18.97 -1.79
N PHE A 52 -10.66 -20.17 -2.03
CA PHE A 52 -10.27 -20.62 -3.37
C PHE A 52 -11.48 -20.69 -4.31
N ARG A 53 -12.63 -21.18 -3.83
CA ARG A 53 -13.85 -21.20 -4.65
C ARG A 53 -14.33 -19.81 -4.99
N ALA A 54 -14.34 -18.88 -4.03
CA ALA A 54 -14.71 -17.49 -4.28
C ALA A 54 -13.77 -16.83 -5.29
N ILE A 55 -12.45 -17.09 -5.24
CA ILE A 55 -11.49 -16.61 -6.25
C ILE A 55 -11.83 -17.16 -7.63
N ARG A 56 -12.19 -18.44 -7.73
CA ARG A 56 -12.56 -19.08 -8.99
C ARG A 56 -13.88 -18.51 -9.56
N LEU A 57 -14.92 -18.39 -8.74
CA LEU A 57 -16.19 -17.76 -9.14
C LEU A 57 -16.01 -16.31 -9.59
N ARG A 58 -15.07 -15.57 -8.96
CA ARG A 58 -14.70 -14.23 -9.42
C ARG A 58 -14.04 -14.22 -10.80
N ARG A 59 -13.16 -15.18 -11.08
CA ARG A 59 -12.53 -15.32 -12.42
C ARG A 59 -13.55 -15.71 -13.49
N GLU A 60 -14.55 -16.49 -13.10
CA GLU A 60 -15.70 -16.88 -13.93
C GLU A 60 -16.74 -15.74 -14.09
N GLY A 61 -16.53 -14.58 -13.46
CA GLY A 61 -17.45 -13.43 -13.53
C GLY A 61 -18.76 -13.59 -12.73
N ARG A 62 -18.95 -14.73 -12.06
CA ARG A 62 -20.15 -15.05 -11.26
C ARG A 62 -20.16 -14.38 -9.88
N LEU A 63 -19.03 -13.80 -9.47
CA LEU A 63 -18.89 -13.14 -8.18
C LEU A 63 -18.17 -11.81 -8.34
N GLY A 64 -18.71 -10.76 -7.71
CA GLY A 64 -18.06 -9.47 -7.63
C GLY A 64 -16.88 -9.43 -6.67
N HIS A 65 -16.20 -8.29 -6.60
CA HIS A 65 -15.31 -8.00 -5.48
C HIS A 65 -16.10 -7.74 -4.21
N LYS A 66 -15.53 -8.06 -3.04
CA LYS A 66 -16.10 -7.61 -1.75
C LYS A 66 -16.12 -6.08 -1.71
N ARG A 67 -17.15 -5.49 -1.08
CA ARG A 67 -17.38 -4.03 -0.89
C ARG A 67 -16.19 -3.22 -0.34
N ASN A 68 -15.13 -3.86 0.15
CA ASN A 68 -13.95 -3.20 0.72
C ASN A 68 -12.79 -2.93 -0.27
N GLN A 69 -12.98 -3.06 -1.59
CA GLN A 69 -11.95 -2.68 -2.54
C GLN A 69 -11.88 -1.18 -2.78
N PHE A 70 -10.66 -0.71 -3.06
CA PHE A 70 -10.41 0.66 -3.49
C PHE A 70 -10.81 0.81 -4.95
N THR A 71 -11.64 1.81 -5.24
CA THR A 71 -11.95 2.20 -6.62
C THR A 71 -10.80 3.04 -7.19
N PRO A 72 -10.66 3.14 -8.53
CA PRO A 72 -9.67 4.01 -9.16
C PRO A 72 -9.79 5.48 -8.72
N GLU A 73 -11.02 5.95 -8.47
CA GLU A 73 -11.30 7.29 -7.93
C GLU A 73 -10.77 7.46 -6.49
N GLN A 74 -10.89 6.43 -5.66
CA GLN A 74 -10.30 6.46 -4.32
C GLN A 74 -8.77 6.47 -4.39
N ASP A 75 -8.18 5.79 -5.38
CA ASP A 75 -6.73 5.81 -5.60
C ASP A 75 -6.23 7.17 -6.09
N SER A 76 -6.98 7.83 -6.98
CA SER A 76 -6.65 9.18 -7.44
C SER A 76 -6.74 10.17 -6.28
N PHE A 77 -7.76 10.06 -5.43
CA PHE A 77 -7.89 10.85 -4.21
C PHE A 77 -6.67 10.68 -3.27
N ILE A 78 -6.26 9.43 -3.02
CA ILE A 78 -5.07 9.11 -2.20
C ILE A 78 -3.81 9.76 -2.78
N ARG A 79 -3.65 9.77 -4.12
CA ARG A 79 -2.50 10.41 -4.79
C ARG A 79 -2.50 11.92 -4.66
N THR A 80 -3.65 12.55 -4.86
CA THR A 80 -3.79 14.02 -4.85
C THR A 80 -3.56 14.60 -3.46
N TYR A 81 -4.16 14.01 -2.42
CA TYR A 81 -4.18 14.59 -1.08
C TYR A 81 -3.04 14.12 -0.15
N ARG A 82 -2.03 13.43 -0.69
CA ARG A 82 -0.94 12.83 0.12
C ARG A 82 -0.12 13.81 0.95
N HIS A 83 0.05 15.04 0.46
CA HIS A 83 0.87 16.08 1.09
C HIS A 83 0.06 16.99 2.01
N SER A 84 -1.23 17.16 1.71
CA SER A 84 -2.15 18.04 2.44
C SER A 84 -2.71 17.34 3.67
N MET A 85 -3.37 16.20 3.47
CA MET A 85 -4.18 15.54 4.50
C MET A 85 -3.42 14.42 5.21
N THR A 86 -3.80 14.16 6.44
CA THR A 86 -3.31 12.98 7.18
C THR A 86 -4.02 11.71 6.70
N LEU A 87 -3.40 10.54 6.93
CA LEU A 87 -4.01 9.24 6.61
C LEU A 87 -5.38 9.06 7.29
N SER A 88 -5.58 9.64 8.47
CA SER A 88 -6.83 9.57 9.22
C SER A 88 -7.91 10.42 8.56
N GLU A 89 -7.58 11.63 8.11
CA GLU A 89 -8.52 12.50 7.37
C GLU A 89 -8.90 11.89 6.03
N VAL A 90 -7.94 11.31 5.30
CA VAL A 90 -8.21 10.59 4.05
C VAL A 90 -9.12 9.39 4.31
N ALA A 91 -8.89 8.64 5.39
CA ALA A 91 -9.75 7.53 5.76
C ALA A 91 -11.18 8.00 6.06
N ALA A 92 -11.34 9.10 6.80
CA ALA A 92 -12.64 9.69 7.11
C ALA A 92 -13.36 10.14 5.82
N HIS A 93 -12.67 10.81 4.91
CA HIS A 93 -13.24 11.27 3.64
C HIS A 93 -13.69 10.11 2.74
N LEU A 94 -12.93 9.02 2.72
CA LEU A 94 -13.24 7.83 1.91
C LEU A 94 -14.23 6.87 2.61
N GLY A 95 -14.79 7.24 3.77
CA GLY A 95 -15.69 6.38 4.55
C GLY A 95 -15.03 5.09 5.05
N ARG A 96 -13.71 5.08 5.21
CA ARG A 96 -12.93 3.91 5.65
C ARG A 96 -12.67 3.99 7.15
N LYS A 97 -12.97 2.90 7.85
CA LYS A 97 -12.78 2.79 9.30
C LYS A 97 -11.30 2.73 9.75
N SER A 98 -10.37 2.40 8.85
CA SER A 98 -8.97 2.14 9.22
C SER A 98 -7.97 2.91 8.38
N ARG A 99 -7.15 3.74 9.05
CA ARG A 99 -5.97 4.41 8.46
C ARG A 99 -4.95 3.42 7.90
N THR A 100 -4.86 2.22 8.48
CA THR A 100 -3.92 1.17 8.05
C THR A 100 -4.27 0.64 6.66
N GLY A 101 -5.56 0.62 6.31
CA GLY A 101 -6.03 0.27 4.97
C GLY A 101 -5.51 1.25 3.90
N ILE A 102 -5.59 2.55 4.19
CA ILE A 102 -5.07 3.61 3.32
C ILE A 102 -3.55 3.51 3.19
N ALA A 103 -2.82 3.32 4.29
CA ALA A 103 -1.36 3.18 4.26
C ALA A 103 -0.90 1.98 3.40
N ASN A 104 -1.56 0.83 3.55
CA ASN A 104 -1.28 -0.35 2.73
C ASN A 104 -1.61 -0.11 1.26
N ARG A 105 -2.69 0.63 0.96
CA ARG A 105 -3.04 0.99 -0.42
C ARG A 105 -2.02 1.96 -1.01
N ALA A 106 -1.64 3.01 -0.29
CA ALA A 106 -0.61 3.97 -0.70
C ALA A 106 0.71 3.27 -1.02
N LYS A 107 1.15 2.32 -0.17
CA LYS A 107 2.34 1.49 -0.44
C LYS A 107 2.23 0.69 -1.74
N LYS A 108 1.05 0.11 -2.03
CA LYS A 108 0.80 -0.59 -3.32
C LYS A 108 0.78 0.35 -4.52
N LEU A 109 0.36 1.60 -4.31
CA LEU A 109 0.36 2.64 -5.35
C LEU A 109 1.73 3.30 -5.54
N GLY A 110 2.72 2.97 -4.71
CA GLY A 110 4.04 3.62 -4.71
C GLY A 110 4.07 5.00 -4.07
N VAL A 111 3.00 5.39 -3.38
CA VAL A 111 2.79 6.74 -2.84
C VAL A 111 3.24 6.80 -1.38
N THR A 112 3.99 7.85 -1.02
CA THR A 112 4.39 8.12 0.37
C THR A 112 3.63 9.29 0.97
N TYR A 113 3.19 9.15 2.22
CA TYR A 113 2.60 10.22 3.04
C TYR A 113 3.64 10.93 3.93
N CYS A 114 4.93 10.67 3.69
CA CYS A 114 6.00 11.38 4.38
C CYS A 114 6.04 12.82 3.85
N LYS A 115 5.85 13.79 4.74
CA LYS A 115 5.98 15.21 4.41
C LYS A 115 7.46 15.58 4.47
N TYR A 116 7.99 16.11 3.37
CA TYR A 116 9.39 16.52 3.24
C TYR A 116 9.47 18.04 3.05
N GLY A 117 10.65 18.60 3.33
CA GLY A 117 10.90 20.03 3.12
C GLY A 117 9.87 20.93 3.80
N ASP A 118 9.40 21.96 3.09
CA ASP A 118 8.47 22.96 3.64
C ASP A 118 7.08 22.41 3.98
N LEU A 119 6.73 21.22 3.48
CA LEU A 119 5.49 20.54 3.85
C LEU A 119 5.54 19.93 5.25
N ASN A 120 6.74 19.76 5.82
CA ASN A 120 6.91 19.25 7.17
C ASN A 120 6.71 20.39 8.19
N PRO A 121 5.75 20.28 9.13
CA PRO A 121 5.50 21.31 10.13
C PRO A 121 6.67 21.57 11.09
N LEU A 122 7.65 20.66 11.16
CA LEU A 122 8.86 20.80 11.98
C LEU A 122 10.04 21.45 11.23
N THR A 123 9.80 21.97 10.02
CA THR A 123 10.85 22.56 9.18
C THR A 123 11.34 23.89 9.74
N LYS A 124 12.67 23.98 9.95
CA LYS A 124 13.34 25.16 10.52
C LYS A 124 13.92 26.11 9.48
N TYR A 125 14.30 25.60 8.31
CA TYR A 125 14.87 26.40 7.20
C TYR A 125 14.02 26.14 5.96
N SER A 126 13.79 27.12 5.11
CA SER A 126 12.93 26.89 3.92
C SER A 126 13.62 25.98 2.89
N ASP A 127 12.86 25.38 1.96
CA ASP A 127 13.44 24.61 0.86
C ASP A 127 14.26 25.51 -0.09
N SER A 128 13.92 26.79 -0.16
CA SER A 128 14.72 27.82 -0.84
C SER A 128 16.11 27.95 -0.21
N ASP A 129 16.18 28.04 1.12
CA ASP A 129 17.46 28.14 1.84
C ASP A 129 18.29 26.88 1.66
N VAL A 130 17.66 25.69 1.64
CA VAL A 130 18.35 24.42 1.36
C VAL A 130 18.95 24.41 -0.03
N GLY A 131 18.19 24.87 -1.03
CA GLY A 131 18.66 24.98 -2.40
C GLY A 131 19.89 25.88 -2.47
N LEU A 132 19.85 27.03 -1.80
CA LEU A 132 20.98 27.97 -1.77
C LEU A 132 22.19 27.40 -1.02
N ILE A 133 21.99 26.72 0.11
CA ILE A 133 23.06 26.03 0.86
C ILE A 133 23.75 24.97 -0.02
N ARG A 134 22.97 24.19 -0.79
CA ARG A 134 23.51 23.20 -1.71
C ARG A 134 24.30 23.85 -2.84
N ALA A 135 23.74 24.87 -3.50
CA ALA A 135 24.42 25.61 -4.56
C ALA A 135 25.75 26.22 -4.10
N LEU A 136 25.75 26.92 -2.95
CA LEU A 136 26.98 27.51 -2.40
C LEU A 136 28.04 26.44 -2.08
N ARG A 137 27.61 25.25 -1.65
CA ARG A 137 28.53 24.15 -1.37
C ARG A 137 29.09 23.56 -2.66
N ASP A 138 28.26 23.39 -3.68
CA ASP A 138 28.67 22.87 -4.99
C ASP A 138 29.61 23.86 -5.72
N ASP A 139 29.45 25.17 -5.47
CA ASP A 139 30.38 26.24 -5.89
C ASP A 139 31.70 26.25 -5.08
N GLY A 140 31.89 25.31 -4.15
CA GLY A 140 33.13 25.13 -3.40
C GLY A 140 33.22 25.91 -2.08
N MET A 141 32.14 26.54 -1.61
CA MET A 141 32.16 27.25 -0.33
C MET A 141 32.29 26.28 0.86
N ALA A 142 33.14 26.64 1.83
CA ALA A 142 33.30 25.87 3.06
C ALA A 142 32.02 25.92 3.91
N PHE A 143 31.70 24.81 4.59
CA PHE A 143 30.51 24.73 5.46
C PHE A 143 30.53 25.79 6.56
N SER A 144 31.70 26.19 7.07
CA SER A 144 31.84 27.25 8.07
C SER A 144 31.32 28.60 7.57
N LYS A 145 31.72 29.01 6.36
CA LYS A 145 31.25 30.26 5.73
C LYS A 145 29.76 30.23 5.41
N ILE A 146 29.27 29.06 4.97
CA ILE A 146 27.82 28.88 4.74
C ILE A 146 27.07 28.99 6.07
N ALA A 147 27.55 28.31 7.11
CA ALA A 147 26.94 28.30 8.43
C ALA A 147 26.86 29.73 9.03
N GLU A 148 27.93 30.50 8.90
CA GLU A 148 27.99 31.92 9.28
C GLU A 148 26.94 32.75 8.51
N LYS A 149 26.88 32.58 7.18
CA LYS A 149 25.94 33.32 6.32
C LYS A 149 24.46 33.10 6.66
N PHE A 150 24.11 31.90 7.14
CA PHE A 150 22.73 31.54 7.50
C PHE A 150 22.51 31.51 9.03
N GLU A 151 23.46 32.04 9.81
CA GLU A 151 23.40 32.11 11.27
C GLU A 151 23.04 30.77 11.92
N MET A 152 23.65 29.69 11.41
CA MET A 152 23.39 28.33 11.86
C MET A 152 24.68 27.58 12.25
N PRO A 153 24.59 26.50 13.04
CA PRO A 153 25.75 25.66 13.30
C PRO A 153 26.26 24.96 12.03
N GLU A 154 27.59 24.81 11.91
CA GLU A 154 28.21 24.08 10.78
C GLU A 154 27.69 22.65 10.63
N SER A 155 27.46 21.98 11.77
CA SER A 155 26.86 20.64 11.80
C SER A 155 25.48 20.60 11.15
N THR A 156 24.69 21.65 11.32
CA THR A 156 23.37 21.81 10.71
C THR A 156 23.49 22.02 9.21
N ALA A 157 24.37 22.91 8.75
CA ALA A 157 24.63 23.13 7.32
C ALA A 157 25.07 21.84 6.62
N ARG A 158 25.98 21.08 7.25
CA ARG A 158 26.43 19.77 6.76
C ARG A 158 25.30 18.73 6.72
N SER A 159 24.46 18.69 7.74
CA SER A 159 23.28 17.81 7.79
C SER A 159 22.27 18.15 6.70
N ILE A 160 22.00 19.44 6.48
CA ILE A 160 21.11 19.92 5.42
C ILE A 160 21.63 19.48 4.05
N TYR A 161 22.92 19.65 3.79
CA TYR A 161 23.52 19.26 2.51
C TYR A 161 23.39 17.76 2.22
N HIS A 162 23.74 16.90 3.19
CA HIS A 162 23.79 15.45 2.94
C HIS A 162 22.48 14.69 3.16
N LYS A 163 21.62 15.14 4.09
CA LYS A 163 20.53 14.32 4.63
C LYS A 163 19.14 14.90 4.46
N ARG A 164 19.02 16.23 4.31
CA ARG A 164 17.70 16.85 4.21
C ARG A 164 17.16 16.68 2.80
N PHE A 165 15.97 16.10 2.67
CA PHE A 165 15.22 16.03 1.41
C PHE A 165 14.24 17.21 1.31
N THR A 166 14.22 17.87 0.14
CA THR A 166 13.23 18.91 -0.20
C THR A 166 11.94 18.27 -0.73
N ALA A 167 10.87 19.06 -0.88
CA ALA A 167 9.66 18.60 -1.55
C ALA A 167 9.95 18.12 -3.00
N ALA A 168 10.86 18.77 -3.71
CA ALA A 168 11.28 18.39 -5.05
C ALA A 168 12.00 17.03 -5.06
N ASP A 169 12.90 16.77 -4.10
CA ASP A 169 13.60 15.49 -4.00
C ASP A 169 12.62 14.32 -3.74
N ALA A 170 11.57 14.57 -2.95
CA ALA A 170 10.52 13.60 -2.69
C ALA A 170 9.74 13.23 -3.96
N ILE A 171 9.39 14.24 -4.77
CA ILE A 171 8.75 14.05 -6.08
C ILE A 171 9.69 13.23 -6.98
N ALA A 172 10.96 13.61 -7.09
CA ALA A 172 11.93 12.89 -7.92
C ALA A 172 12.03 11.40 -7.53
N ARG A 173 12.02 11.10 -6.23
CA ARG A 173 12.06 9.71 -5.71
C ARG A 173 10.79 8.89 -6.02
N GLU A 174 9.65 9.53 -6.25
CA GLU A 174 8.42 8.85 -6.68
C GLU A 174 8.47 8.44 -8.16
N TYR A 175 9.12 9.26 -9.00
CA TYR A 175 9.21 9.03 -10.45
C TYR A 175 10.43 8.20 -10.88
N LEU A 176 11.47 8.13 -10.06
CA LEU A 176 12.63 7.30 -10.34
C LEU A 176 12.33 5.82 -10.04
N PRO A 177 12.69 4.88 -10.93
CA PRO A 177 12.57 3.46 -10.67
C PRO A 177 13.43 3.05 -9.47
N ARG A 178 12.89 2.15 -8.64
CA ARG A 178 13.55 1.63 -7.43
C ARG A 178 14.19 0.28 -7.67
#